data_AF-A0A523NZZ3-F1
#
_entry.id   AF-A0A523NZZ3-F1
#
_cell.length_a   1.000
_cell.length_b   1.000
_cell.length_c   1.000
_cell.angle_alpha   90.00
_cell.angle_beta   90.00
_cell.angle_gamma   90.00
#
_symmetry.space_group_name_H-M   'P 1'
#
loop_
_entity.id
_entity.type
_entity.pdbx_description
1 polymer ?
#
loop_
_entity_poly.entity_id
_entity_poly.type
_entity_poly.pdbx_seq_one_letter_code
_entity_poly.pdbx_strand_id
1 'polypeptide(L)' 'MGALADILVVGLEQAVAAPYCTRLLAEAGARVIKIERPGGDFARHYDEVVLGESAYFVWLNAGKESVMLDARENVDREVL' A
#
# COMPACT_ATOMS: atom_id res chain seq x y z
N MET A 1 -5.45 -19.53 11.02
CA MET A 1 -5.24 -18.87 9.71
C MET A 1 -6.32 -17.81 9.55
N GLY A 2 -5.98 -16.62 9.05
CA GLY A 2 -6.96 -15.55 8.82
C GLY A 2 -7.95 -15.92 7.71
N ALA A 3 -9.12 -15.28 7.69
CA ALA A 3 -10.20 -15.58 6.73
C ALA A 3 -9.78 -15.38 5.26
N LEU A 4 -8.73 -14.59 5.00
CA LEU A 4 -8.22 -14.29 3.67
C LEU A 4 -6.78 -14.79 3.43
N ALA A 5 -6.31 -15.77 4.21
CA ALA A 5 -4.91 -16.21 4.21
C ALA A 5 -4.32 -16.59 2.83
N ASP A 6 -5.16 -17.09 1.91
CA ASP A 6 -4.73 -17.53 0.57
C ASP A 6 -5.03 -16.50 -0.53
N ILE A 7 -5.39 -15.27 -0.14
CA ILE A 7 -5.73 -14.19 -1.07
C ILE A 7 -4.56 -13.23 -1.23
N LEU A 8 -4.16 -13.01 -2.48
CA LEU A 8 -3.27 -11.92 -2.89
C LEU A 8 -4.11 -10.72 -3.33
N VAL A 9 -3.81 -9.54 -2.79
CA VAL A 9 -4.40 -8.26 -3.18
C VAL A 9 -3.30 -7.36 -3.71
N VAL A 10 -3.45 -6.90 -4.96
CA VAL A 10 -2.60 -5.86 -5.55
C VAL A 10 -3.38 -4.56 -5.56
N GLY A 11 -2.91 -3.55 -4.83
CA GLY A 11 -3.63 -2.30 -4.60
C GLY A 11 -2.95 -1.08 -5.22
N LEU A 12 -3.62 -0.42 -6.16
CA LEU A 12 -3.23 0.89 -6.70
C LEU A 12 -3.96 2.00 -5.94
N GLU A 13 -3.79 2.00 -4.62
CA GLU A 13 -4.55 2.84 -3.70
C GLU A 13 -3.72 4.02 -3.19
N GLN A 14 -4.38 5.12 -2.81
CA GLN A 14 -3.75 6.32 -2.25
C GLN A 14 -4.63 7.01 -1.21
N ALA A 15 -4.02 7.87 -0.40
CA ALA A 15 -4.68 8.71 0.59
C ALA A 15 -5.39 7.92 1.70
N VAL A 16 -6.71 7.72 1.63
CA VAL A 16 -7.52 7.28 2.80
C VAL A 16 -8.36 6.03 2.57
N ALA A 17 -9.42 6.13 1.76
CA ALA A 17 -10.51 5.16 1.78
C ALA A 17 -10.07 3.77 1.31
N ALA A 18 -9.38 3.70 0.17
CA ALA A 18 -8.84 2.47 -0.37
C ALA A 18 -7.66 1.90 0.45
N PRO A 19 -6.69 2.71 0.94
CA PRO A 19 -5.69 2.19 1.87
C PRO A 19 -6.30 1.62 3.16
N TYR A 20 -7.34 2.24 3.70
CA TYR A 20 -8.05 1.72 4.87
C TYR A 20 -8.73 0.37 4.58
N CYS A 21 -9.43 0.26 3.45
CA CYS A 21 -10.03 -1.00 3.01
C CYS A 21 -8.99 -2.13 2.92
N THR A 22 -7.88 -1.87 2.22
CA THR A 22 -6.83 -2.86 2.01
C THR A 22 -6.05 -3.19 3.29
N ARG A 23 -5.95 -2.27 4.25
CA ARG A 23 -5.45 -2.58 5.59
C ARG A 23 -6.33 -3.62 6.29
N LEU A 24 -7.65 -3.48 6.23
CA LEU A 24 -8.57 -4.46 6.81
C LEU A 24 -8.44 -5.84 6.14
N LEU A 25 -8.17 -5.87 4.83
CA LEU A 25 -7.88 -7.13 4.13
C LEU A 25 -6.57 -7.78 4.62
N ALA A 26 -5.53 -6.99 4.85
CA ALA A 26 -4.27 -7.47 5.43
C ALA A 26 -4.47 -8.00 6.86
N GLU A 27 -5.23 -7.28 7.70
CA GLU A 27 -5.58 -7.73 9.06
C GLU A 27 -6.42 -9.03 9.04
N ALA A 28 -7.25 -9.24 8.02
CA ALA A 28 -7.99 -10.49 7.79
C ALA A 28 -7.12 -11.63 7.23
N GLY A 29 -5.83 -11.38 6.98
CA GLY A 29 -4.83 -12.38 6.59
C GLY A 29 -4.42 -12.35 5.12
N ALA A 30 -4.96 -11.46 4.29
CA ALA A 30 -4.54 -11.36 2.89
C ALA A 30 -3.10 -10.87 2.77
N ARG A 31 -2.37 -11.35 1.75
CA ARG A 31 -1.12 -10.72 1.34
C ARG A 31 -1.46 -9.50 0.50
N VAL A 32 -1.13 -8.30 0.99
CA VAL A 32 -1.45 -7.05 0.30
C VAL A 32 -0.17 -6.40 -0.20
N ILE A 33 -0.08 -6.20 -1.51
CA ILE A 33 1.01 -5.48 -2.17
C ILE A 33 0.46 -4.14 -2.66
N LYS A 34 0.92 -3.04 -2.06
CA LYS A 34 0.62 -1.68 -2.49
C LYS A 34 1.55 -1.31 -3.64
N ILE A 35 0.98 -0.87 -4.76
CA ILE A 35 1.72 -0.31 -5.87
C ILE A 35 1.76 1.20 -5.70
N GLU A 36 2.96 1.75 -5.60
CA GLU A 36 3.19 3.17 -5.46
C GLU A 36 3.81 3.75 -6.74
N ARG A 37 3.38 4.96 -7.11
CA ARG A 37 4.02 5.70 -8.21
C ARG A 37 5.43 6.17 -7.82
N PRO A 38 6.25 6.64 -8.76
CA PRO A 38 7.45 7.42 -8.43
C PRO A 38 7.12 8.55 -7.45
N GLY A 39 7.88 8.62 -6.36
CA GLY A 39 7.63 9.57 -5.25
C GLY A 39 6.60 9.11 -4.21
N GLY A 40 5.97 7.94 -4.38
CA GLY A 40 5.12 7.33 -3.36
C GLY A 40 3.68 7.86 -3.29
N ASP A 41 2.92 7.28 -2.35
CA ASP A 41 1.63 7.80 -1.90
C ASP A 41 1.80 9.22 -1.32
N PHE A 42 0.85 10.11 -1.62
CA PHE A 42 0.82 11.46 -1.06
C PHE A 42 0.89 11.46 0.48
N ALA A 43 0.25 10.46 1.10
CA ALA A 43 0.20 10.36 2.56
C ALA A 43 1.59 10.23 3.20
N ARG A 44 2.62 9.78 2.48
CA ARG A 44 4.01 9.70 3.00
C ARG A 44 4.57 11.05 3.44
N HIS A 45 4.05 12.15 2.89
CA HIS A 45 4.58 13.50 3.09
C HIS A 45 3.61 14.41 3.86
N TYR A 46 2.59 13.86 4.51
CA TYR A 46 1.65 14.67 5.29
C TYR A 46 2.26 15.18 6.61
N ASP A 47 3.14 14.39 7.20
CA ASP A 47 3.91 14.71 8.40
C ASP A 47 5.13 13.78 8.50
N GLU A 48 5.90 13.88 9.59
CA GLU A 48 7.08 13.06 9.86
C GLU A 48 7.13 12.58 11.33
N VAL A 49 5.98 12.51 12.01
CA VAL A 49 5.94 12.38 13.48
C VAL A 49 6.21 10.96 13.99
N VAL A 50 6.22 9.95 13.11
CA VAL A 50 6.52 8.56 13.47
C VAL A 50 7.90 8.19 12.95
N LEU A 51 8.93 8.51 13.73
CA LEU A 51 10.32 8.18 13.40
C LEU A 51 10.77 8.71 12.02
N GLY A 52 10.28 9.89 11.62
CA GLY A 52 10.55 10.47 10.31
C GLY A 52 9.57 10.05 9.21
N GLU A 53 8.60 9.19 9.53
CA GLU A 53 7.52 8.78 8.63
C GLU A 53 6.20 9.43 9.01
N SER A 54 5.30 9.56 8.03
CA SER A 54 3.96 10.07 8.24
C SER A 54 3.12 9.13 9.11
N ALA A 55 2.54 9.66 10.19
CA ALA A 55 1.59 8.91 11.04
C ALA A 55 0.41 8.36 10.23
N TYR A 56 -0.06 9.16 9.27
CA TYR A 56 -1.15 8.80 8.38
C TYR A 56 -0.80 7.58 7.53
N PHE A 57 0.40 7.60 6.94
CA PHE A 57 0.88 6.55 6.07
C PHE A 57 1.16 5.26 6.83
N VAL A 58 1.87 5.36 7.96
CA VAL A 58 2.23 4.21 8.81
C VAL A 58 0.98 3.51 9.32
N TRP A 59 0.00 4.27 9.82
CA TRP A 59 -1.26 3.68 10.24
C TRP A 59 -2.00 3.05 9.06
N LEU A 60 -2.24 3.74 7.94
CA LEU A 60 -3.06 3.14 6.89
C LEU A 60 -2.43 1.99 6.11
N ASN A 61 -1.10 1.81 6.19
CA ASN A 61 -0.39 0.83 5.37
C ASN A 61 0.31 -0.27 6.17
N ALA A 62 0.12 -0.33 7.49
CA ALA A 62 0.67 -1.42 8.29
C ALA A 62 0.17 -2.79 7.79
N GLY A 63 1.08 -3.78 7.76
CA GLY A 63 0.79 -5.13 7.29
C GLY A 63 0.79 -5.29 5.76
N LYS A 64 1.05 -4.23 5.01
CA LYS A 64 1.19 -4.28 3.54
C LYS A 64 2.66 -4.32 3.14
N GLU A 65 2.94 -5.02 2.05
CA GLU A 65 4.16 -4.84 1.26
C GLU A 65 3.98 -3.63 0.34
N SER A 66 5.08 -3.01 -0.09
CA SER A 66 5.04 -1.90 -1.06
C SER A 66 6.11 -2.09 -2.13
N VAL A 67 5.74 -1.78 -3.37
CA VAL A 67 6.66 -1.69 -4.50
C VAL A 67 6.34 -0.43 -5.31
N MET A 68 7.40 0.25 -5.77
CA MET A 68 7.26 1.39 -6.66
C MET A 68 7.25 0.89 -8.12
N LEU A 69 6.19 1.23 -8.86
CA LEU A 69 6.07 0.99 -10.30
C LEU A 69 5.54 2.25 -10.98
N ASP A 70 6.15 2.63 -12.10
CA ASP A 70 5.66 3.69 -12.97
C ASP A 70 4.81 3.11 -14.11
N ALA A 71 3.49 3.24 -13.99
CA ALA A 71 2.55 2.76 -15.01
C ALA A 71 2.70 3.45 -16.39
N ARG A 72 3.58 4.45 -16.52
CA ARG A 72 3.94 5.08 -17.80
C ARG A 72 5.04 4.30 -18.52
N GLU A 73 5.86 3.54 -17.79
CA GLU A 73 6.94 2.73 -18.33
C GLU A 73 6.42 1.37 -18.76
N ASN A 74 6.73 0.96 -20.00
CA ASN A 74 6.24 -0.33 -20.52
C ASN A 74 6.73 -1.52 -19.70
N VAL A 75 7.98 -1.46 -19.21
CA VAL A 75 8.57 -2.52 -18.38
C VAL A 75 7.79 -2.72 -17.08
N ASP A 76 7.37 -1.64 -16.43
CA ASP A 76 6.63 -1.71 -15.16
C ASP A 76 5.18 -2.14 -15.38
N ARG A 77 4.60 -1.81 -16.55
CA ARG A 77 3.28 -2.31 -16.96
C ARG A 77 3.27 -3.81 -17.26
N GLU A 78 4.39 -4.38 -17.71
CA GLU A 78 4.51 -5.84 -17.93
C GLU A 78 4.62 -6.63 -16.62
N VAL A 79 5.09 -5.98 -15.56
CA VAL A 79 5.17 -6.56 -14.21
C VAL A 79 3.80 -6.62 -13.52
N LEU A 80 2.92 -5.66 -13.81
CA LEU A 80 1.62 -5.47 -13.14
C LEU A 80 0.50 -6.31 -13.76
#